data_AF-A7T4W5-F1
#
_entry.id   AF-A7T4W5-F1
#
_cell.length_a   1.000
_cell.length_b   1.000
_cell.length_c   1.000
_cell.angle_alpha   90.00
_cell.angle_beta   90.00
_cell.angle_gamma   90.00
#
_symmetry.space_group_name_H-M   'P 1'
#
loop_
_entity.id
_entity.type
_entity.pdbx_description
1 polymer ?
#
loop_
_entity_poly.entity_id
_entity_poly.type
_entity_poly.pdbx_seq_one_letter_code
_entity_poly.pdbx_strand_id
1 'polypeptide(L)'
;WVSRDGHKMTSWGGAPTGSNKCACGVTGTCANPAYRCNCSSNDGTWREDSGLLTDKDTLPVIQLRAGDTDASTEDGYLTLGKLMCY
;
A
#
# COMPACT_ATOMS: atom_id res chain seq x y z
N TRP A 1 6.26 -0.44 2.49
CA TRP A 1 7.25 0.60 2.12
C TRP A 1 8.21 0.84 3.28
N VAL A 2 9.22 1.68 3.13
CA VAL A 2 10.22 1.97 4.18
C VAL A 2 10.21 3.45 4.53
N SER A 3 10.15 3.76 5.83
CA SER A 3 10.11 5.11 6.38
C SER A 3 11.48 5.81 6.35
N ARG A 4 11.51 7.11 6.66
CA ARG A 4 12.75 7.91 6.77
C ARG A 4 13.81 7.29 7.69
N ASP A 5 13.37 6.59 8.74
CA ASP A 5 14.23 5.97 9.75
C ASP A 5 14.54 4.49 9.45
N GLY A 6 14.18 4.01 8.26
CA GLY A 6 14.43 2.62 7.85
C GLY A 6 13.41 1.60 8.37
N HIS A 7 12.33 2.04 9.02
CA HIS A 7 11.31 1.12 9.51
C HIS A 7 10.47 0.54 8.38
N LYS A 8 10.16 -0.76 8.48
CA LYS A 8 9.23 -1.44 7.57
C LYS A 8 7.80 -1.01 7.90
N MET A 9 7.17 -0.36 6.94
CA MET A 9 5.79 0.12 7.04
C MET A 9 4.85 -0.82 6.30
N THR A 10 3.76 -1.22 6.97
CA THR A 10 2.81 -2.25 6.52
C THR A 10 1.43 -1.72 6.14
N SER A 11 1.14 -0.46 6.40
CA SER A 11 -0.05 0.23 5.87
C SER A 11 0.24 0.85 4.51
N TRP A 12 -0.78 1.05 3.67
CA TRP A 12 -0.62 1.70 2.36
C TRP A 12 -1.81 2.59 2.00
N GLY A 13 -1.56 3.61 1.18
CA GLY A 13 -2.55 4.40 0.45
C GLY A 13 -3.80 4.76 1.26
N GLY A 14 -3.78 5.85 2.02
CA GLY A 14 -4.94 6.33 2.78
C GLY A 14 -5.26 5.56 4.07
N ALA A 15 -4.58 4.45 4.36
CA ALA A 15 -4.73 3.74 5.62
C ALA A 15 -3.92 4.39 6.77
N PRO A 16 -4.39 4.33 8.03
CA PRO A 16 -3.61 4.76 9.19
C PRO A 16 -2.27 4.01 9.29
N THR A 17 -1.21 4.70 9.72
CA THR A 17 0.09 4.09 9.99
C THR A 17 -0.04 2.88 10.91
N GLY A 18 0.60 1.77 10.55
CA GLY A 18 0.62 0.56 11.39
C GLY A 18 -0.67 -0.28 11.36
N SER A 19 -1.70 0.15 10.61
CA SER A 19 -2.96 -0.62 10.46
C SER A 19 -2.79 -1.98 9.77
N ASN A 20 -1.62 -2.22 9.15
CA ASN A 20 -1.32 -3.44 8.39
C ASN A 20 -2.34 -3.72 7.27
N LYS A 21 -2.97 -2.65 6.74
CA LYS A 21 -4.06 -2.66 5.77
C LYS A 21 -3.88 -1.54 4.75
N CYS A 22 -4.60 -1.65 3.63
CA CYS A 22 -4.86 -0.54 2.72
C CYS A 22 -6.17 0.16 3.10
N ALA A 23 -6.46 1.33 2.53
CA ALA A 23 -7.67 2.09 2.88
C ALA A 23 -8.95 1.23 2.78
N CYS A 24 -9.11 0.47 1.70
CA CYS A 24 -10.27 -0.41 1.52
C CYS A 24 -10.39 -1.47 2.63
N GLY A 25 -9.27 -1.93 3.18
CA GLY A 25 -9.24 -2.97 4.21
C GLY A 25 -9.54 -2.43 5.60
N VAL A 26 -9.39 -1.12 5.80
CA VAL A 26 -9.82 -0.39 6.99
C VAL A 26 -11.33 -0.16 6.94
N THR A 27 -11.86 0.22 5.78
CA THR A 27 -13.29 0.50 5.57
C THR A 27 -14.13 -0.74 5.30
N GLY A 28 -13.51 -1.90 5.04
CA GLY A 28 -14.22 -3.12 4.63
C GLY A 28 -14.79 -3.06 3.21
N THR A 29 -14.27 -2.16 2.38
CA THR A 29 -14.75 -1.91 1.01
C THR A 29 -13.80 -2.44 -0.06
N CYS A 30 -12.87 -3.34 0.29
CA CYS A 30 -12.08 -4.03 -0.72
C CYS A 30 -12.99 -4.88 -1.60
N ALA A 31 -12.58 -5.12 -2.84
CA ALA A 31 -13.32 -5.95 -3.78
C ALA A 31 -13.67 -7.34 -3.22
N ASN A 32 -12.76 -7.89 -2.42
CA ASN A 32 -13.05 -9.01 -1.54
C ASN A 32 -12.80 -8.58 -0.07
N PRO A 33 -13.86 -8.47 0.75
CA PRO A 33 -13.78 -8.00 2.14
C PRO A 33 -12.93 -8.88 3.07
N ALA A 34 -12.59 -10.12 2.68
CA ALA A 34 -11.73 -10.99 3.46
C ALA A 34 -10.26 -10.55 3.45
N TYR A 35 -9.86 -9.72 2.47
CA TYR A 35 -8.49 -9.28 2.31
C TYR A 35 -8.21 -7.90 2.92
N ARG A 36 -6.91 -7.65 3.16
CA ARG A 36 -6.42 -6.39 3.75
C ARG A 36 -6.26 -5.26 2.74
N CYS A 37 -6.17 -5.59 1.46
CA CYS A 37 -5.89 -4.71 0.33
C CYS A 37 -6.57 -5.28 -0.92
N ASN A 38 -6.91 -4.43 -1.88
CA ASN A 38 -7.47 -4.88 -3.16
C ASN A 38 -6.48 -5.74 -3.93
N CYS A 39 -5.20 -5.36 -3.95
CA CYS A 39 -4.16 -6.10 -4.68
C CYS A 39 -3.88 -7.51 -4.11
N SER A 40 -4.42 -7.85 -2.94
CA SER A 40 -4.33 -9.20 -2.37
C SER A 40 -5.40 -10.18 -2.88
N SER A 41 -6.31 -9.75 -3.78
CA SER A 41 -7.45 -10.57 -4.21
C SER A 41 -7.07 -11.79 -5.06
N ASN A 42 -5.94 -11.72 -5.78
CA ASN A 42 -5.43 -12.73 -6.72
C ASN A 42 -6.50 -13.33 -7.66
N ASP A 43 -7.37 -12.47 -8.21
CA ASP A 43 -8.56 -12.85 -8.98
C ASP A 43 -8.41 -12.58 -10.48
N GLY A 44 -7.17 -12.41 -10.96
CA GLY A 44 -6.87 -12.11 -12.37
C GLY A 44 -7.39 -10.76 -12.87
N THR A 45 -7.91 -9.90 -11.98
CA THR A 45 -8.37 -8.55 -12.31
C THR A 45 -7.33 -7.53 -11.85
N TRP A 46 -7.08 -6.49 -12.65
CA TRP A 46 -6.27 -5.36 -12.20
C TRP A 46 -6.94 -4.67 -11.02
N ARG A 47 -6.23 -4.62 -9.90
CA ARG A 47 -6.67 -4.01 -8.64
C ARG A 47 -5.73 -2.88 -8.27
N GLU A 48 -6.25 -1.90 -7.53
CA GLU A 48 -5.48 -0.75 -7.06
C GLU A 48 -5.81 -0.43 -5.60
N ASP A 49 -4.78 -0.07 -4.85
CA ASP A 49 -4.88 0.58 -3.56
C ASP A 49 -4.12 1.92 -3.64
N SER A 50 -4.85 3.03 -3.52
CA SER A 50 -4.30 4.38 -3.67
C SER A 50 -4.72 5.30 -2.51
N GLY A 51 -3.98 6.39 -2.34
CA GLY A 51 -4.24 7.38 -1.30
C GLY A 51 -2.96 8.01 -0.76
N LEU A 52 -3.10 8.99 0.13
CA LEU A 52 -1.98 9.68 0.74
C LEU A 52 -1.39 8.87 1.91
N LEU A 53 -0.08 8.96 2.06
CA LEU A 53 0.62 8.69 3.31
C LEU A 53 0.74 10.03 4.04
N THR A 54 0.20 10.15 5.25
CA THR A 54 0.00 11.45 5.93
C THR A 54 0.74 11.58 7.26
N ASP A 55 1.32 10.50 7.75
CA ASP A 55 2.05 10.47 9.02
C ASP A 55 3.43 11.11 8.85
N LYS A 56 3.52 12.38 9.27
CA LYS A 56 4.70 13.25 9.12
C LYS A 56 5.93 12.71 9.82
N ASP A 57 5.79 11.91 10.87
CA ASP A 57 6.92 11.38 11.62
C ASP A 57 7.63 10.28 10.83
N THR A 58 6.93 9.64 9.89
CA THR A 58 7.44 8.47 9.13
C THR A 58 7.87 8.79 7.70
N LEU A 59 7.38 9.88 7.11
CA LEU A 59 7.71 10.33 5.74
C LEU A 59 9.07 11.03 5.69
N PRO A 60 9.80 11.16 4.57
CA PRO A 60 9.48 10.62 3.27
C PRO A 60 9.60 9.10 3.24
N VAL A 61 8.96 8.52 2.23
CA VAL A 61 9.22 7.14 1.85
C VAL A 61 10.62 7.07 1.21
N ILE A 62 11.50 6.21 1.73
CA ILE A 62 12.84 6.02 1.16
C ILE A 62 12.93 4.81 0.24
N GLN A 63 11.98 3.88 0.33
CA GLN A 63 11.90 2.71 -0.53
C GLN A 63 10.47 2.18 -0.64
N LEU A 64 10.04 1.86 -1.86
CA LEU A 64 8.85 1.04 -2.07
C LEU A 64 9.23 -0.45 -2.10
N ARG A 65 8.37 -1.27 -1.49
CA ARG A 65 8.51 -2.72 -1.47
C ARG A 65 7.15 -3.32 -1.75
N ALA A 66 6.98 -3.87 -2.95
CA ALA A 66 5.94 -4.84 -3.27
C ALA A 66 6.64 -6.18 -3.54
N GLY A 67 5.89 -7.26 -3.42
CA GLY A 67 6.32 -8.63 -3.75
C GLY A 67 5.10 -9.39 -4.26
N ASP A 68 5.19 -10.73 -4.24
CA ASP A 68 4.15 -11.60 -4.82
C ASP A 68 4.06 -11.36 -6.33
N THR A 69 5.22 -11.45 -6.99
CA THR A 69 5.41 -11.25 -8.43
C THR A 69 6.41 -12.28 -8.97
N ASP A 70 6.41 -13.50 -8.44
CA ASP A 70 7.33 -14.57 -8.82
C ASP A 70 6.74 -15.55 -9.83
N ALA A 71 5.42 -15.51 -10.06
CA ALA A 71 4.79 -16.23 -11.16
C ALA A 71 4.83 -15.43 -12.47
N SER A 72 4.88 -16.14 -13.61
CA SER A 72 4.91 -15.52 -14.95
C SER A 72 3.64 -14.76 -15.34
N THR A 73 2.58 -14.86 -14.53
CA THR A 73 1.28 -14.21 -14.73
C THR A 73 1.05 -13.08 -13.74
N GLU A 74 2.03 -12.77 -12.89
CA GLU A 74 1.92 -11.73 -11.88
C GLU A 74 2.66 -10.48 -12.34
N ASP A 75 1.90 -9.41 -12.50
CA ASP A 75 2.41 -8.09 -12.84
C ASP A 75 1.98 -7.08 -11.78
N GLY A 76 2.83 -6.09 -11.51
CA GLY A 76 2.55 -5.06 -10.52
C GLY A 76 3.18 -3.72 -10.89
N TYR A 77 2.44 -2.64 -10.62
CA TYR A 77 2.91 -1.27 -10.78
C TYR A 77 2.87 -0.54 -9.45
N LEU A 78 3.88 0.29 -9.21
CA LEU A 78 3.97 1.13 -8.03
C LEU A 78 4.27 2.57 -8.45
N THR A 79 3.53 3.51 -7.89
CA THR A 79 3.76 4.93 -8.05
C THR A 79 3.92 5.58 -6.68
N LEU A 80 4.81 6.58 -6.59
CA LEU A 80 4.99 7.39 -5.41
C LEU A 80 5.08 8.85 -5.84
N GLY A 81 4.15 9.65 -5.31
CA GLY A 81 4.12 11.09 -5.55
C GLY A 81 5.24 11.83 -4.83
N LYS A 82 5.39 13.13 -5.14
CA LYS A 82 6.31 14.02 -4.43
C LYS A 82 5.91 14.14 -2.96
N LEU A 83 6.90 14.31 -2.08
CA LEU A 83 6.65 14.75 -0.71
C LEU A 83 6.08 16.18 -0.75
N MET A 84 4.94 16.38 -0.08
CA MET A 84 4.28 17.68 0.03
C MET A 84 4.42 18.20 1.47
N CYS A 85 4.88 19.45 1.60
CA CYS A 85 4.97 20.17 2.88
C CYS A 85 3.92 21.29 2.87
N TYR A 86 3.12 21.39 3.93
CA TYR A 86 2.07 22.39 4.13
C TYR A 86 2.40 23.24 5.35
#